data_AF-A0A1X7S105-F1
#
_entry.id   AF-A0A1X7S105-F1
#
_cell.length_a   1.000
_cell.length_b   1.000
_cell.length_c   1.000
_cell.angle_alpha   90.00
_cell.angle_beta   90.00
_cell.angle_gamma   90.00
#
_symmetry.space_group_name_H-M   'P 1'
#
loop_
_entity.id
_entity.type
_entity.pdbx_description
1 polymer ?
#
loop_
_entity_poly.entity_id
_entity_poly.type
_entity_poly.pdbx_seq_one_letter_code
_entity_poly.pdbx_strand_id
1 'polypeptide(L)'
;MICLECSESLIHPVVLFPLQHIEMASRPTVTIHGADGAAGDATHPLPNVFRAPIRPDIVQTVHTGMAKNKRQPYAVSEKAGHQTSAESWGTGRAVARIPRVSGGGTHRAGQAAYGNMCRSGRMFAPTKVWRKWHQKINLGQKRFATASAIAASSSASLLLARGHHVMTVKEVPLVVNSTAFAEGALKKTSAAVSLLKAVGAGPDIEKVKSSRKLRSGKGKLRNRRHTQRRGPLVVYEPEKDGNSLVKAFRNIPGVETCPVYALNLLQLAPGGHLGRFVIWTSSAFGALDTIYGTTTEPSALKRDFLLPTNVMAQPDLAKLINSAEVQAVLRPVKGGAITKRTVVQKKNPLNNKQVLLRLNPYAKAYSAQGLGHVKADGEKTKKDAAFGTTLIEN
;
A
#
# COMPACT_ATOMS: atom_id res chain seq x y z
N MET A 1 48.35 -51.90 -42.74
CA MET A 1 47.22 -51.39 -43.53
C MET A 1 46.18 -50.89 -42.53
N ILE A 2 46.08 -49.56 -42.41
CA ILE A 2 44.93 -48.76 -41.91
C ILE A 2 44.63 -48.90 -40.40
N CYS A 3 45.25 -48.04 -39.57
CA CYS A 3 44.70 -46.81 -38.95
C CYS A 3 43.69 -47.11 -37.82
N LEU A 4 44.05 -47.10 -36.53
CA LEU A 4 44.25 -45.93 -35.64
C LEU A 4 43.12 -44.89 -35.76
N GLU A 5 42.20 -44.90 -34.79
CA GLU A 5 41.81 -43.68 -34.07
C GLU A 5 41.17 -44.04 -32.71
N CYS A 6 41.98 -43.86 -31.68
CA CYS A 6 41.60 -43.73 -30.29
C CYS A 6 41.21 -42.26 -30.10
N SER A 7 40.02 -41.95 -29.59
CA SER A 7 39.72 -40.59 -29.12
C SER A 7 39.25 -40.66 -27.68
N GLU A 8 40.18 -40.32 -26.81
CA GLU A 8 40.07 -40.21 -25.37
C GLU A 8 38.99 -39.22 -24.93
N SER A 9 38.44 -39.54 -23.76
CA SER A 9 37.65 -38.70 -22.88
C SER A 9 38.23 -37.29 -22.72
N LEU A 10 37.59 -36.29 -23.30
CA LEU A 10 37.76 -34.89 -22.93
C LEU A 10 36.61 -34.44 -22.02
N ILE A 11 36.80 -34.69 -20.73
CA ILE A 11 36.11 -34.01 -19.64
C ILE A 11 36.37 -32.51 -19.84
N HIS A 12 35.38 -31.78 -20.34
CA HIS A 12 35.44 -30.33 -20.38
C HIS A 12 35.31 -29.82 -18.94
N PRO A 13 36.23 -28.96 -18.45
CA PRO A 13 36.06 -28.33 -17.17
C PRO A 13 34.84 -27.41 -17.26
N VAL A 14 33.84 -27.69 -16.42
CA VAL A 14 32.75 -26.77 -16.15
C VAL A 14 33.39 -25.54 -15.51
N VAL A 15 33.70 -24.55 -16.34
CA VAL A 15 34.09 -23.22 -15.88
C VAL A 15 32.87 -22.67 -15.16
N LEU A 16 32.92 -22.72 -13.82
CA LEU A 16 32.00 -21.99 -12.96
C LEU A 16 32.21 -20.50 -13.26
N PHE A 17 31.40 -19.95 -14.17
CA PHE A 17 31.28 -18.51 -14.28
C PHE A 17 30.73 -18.00 -12.94
N PRO A 18 31.40 -17.05 -12.27
CA PRO A 18 30.80 -16.41 -11.11
C PRO A 18 29.49 -15.77 -11.56
N LEU A 19 28.41 -16.04 -10.82
CA LEU A 19 27.13 -15.36 -10.95
C LEU A 19 27.37 -13.85 -10.83
N GLN A 20 27.60 -13.20 -11.97
CA GLN A 20 27.63 -11.75 -12.04
C GLN A 20 26.22 -11.28 -11.69
N HIS A 21 26.11 -10.68 -10.51
CA HIS A 21 24.95 -9.95 -10.06
C HIS A 21 24.51 -8.99 -11.18
N ILE A 22 23.39 -9.31 -11.85
CA ILE A 22 22.77 -8.40 -12.80
C ILE A 22 22.17 -7.27 -11.97
N GLU A 23 22.96 -6.21 -11.74
CA GLU A 23 22.46 -4.95 -11.19
C GLU A 23 21.43 -4.37 -12.16
N MET A 24 20.19 -4.34 -11.73
CA MET A 24 19.13 -3.72 -12.49
C MET A 24 19.24 -2.19 -12.50
N ALA A 25 18.99 -1.61 -13.67
CA ALA A 25 18.64 -0.23 -14.00
C ALA A 25 18.35 0.74 -12.82
N SER A 26 19.40 1.06 -12.07
CA SER A 26 19.55 2.29 -11.30
C SER A 26 20.80 2.97 -11.85
N ARG A 27 20.76 4.28 -12.12
CA ARG A 27 22.02 4.98 -12.39
C ARG A 27 22.95 4.71 -11.20
N PRO A 28 24.16 4.15 -11.42
CA PRO A 28 25.06 3.80 -10.32
C PRO A 28 25.50 5.06 -9.56
N THR A 29 25.44 6.22 -10.22
CA THR A 29 25.81 7.52 -9.70
C THR A 29 24.68 8.54 -9.87
N VAL A 30 24.65 9.52 -8.97
CA VAL A 30 23.75 10.66 -8.96
C VAL A 30 24.58 11.93 -9.14
N THR A 31 24.11 12.86 -9.97
CA THR A 31 24.81 14.13 -10.20
C THR A 31 24.51 15.10 -9.06
N ILE A 32 25.54 15.83 -8.61
CA ILE A 32 25.37 16.86 -7.59
C ILE A 32 25.12 18.20 -8.30
N HIS A 33 23.96 18.79 -8.07
CA HIS A 33 23.59 20.06 -8.68
C HIS A 33 24.14 21.26 -7.90
N GLY A 34 24.55 22.31 -8.62
CA GLY A 34 24.91 23.59 -8.02
C GLY A 34 23.72 24.39 -7.50
N ALA A 35 23.97 25.52 -6.84
CA ALA A 35 22.92 26.41 -6.33
C ALA A 35 22.03 26.98 -7.44
N ASP A 36 22.57 27.11 -8.65
CA ASP A 36 21.85 27.64 -9.82
C ASP A 36 21.01 26.57 -10.54
N GLY A 37 20.98 25.33 -10.03
CA GLY A 37 20.29 24.20 -10.67
C GLY A 37 21.04 23.64 -11.90
N ALA A 38 22.22 24.17 -12.23
CA ALA A 38 23.14 23.57 -13.17
C ALA A 38 23.62 22.20 -12.66
N ALA A 39 23.87 21.26 -13.58
CA ALA A 39 24.54 20.02 -13.23
C ALA A 39 25.99 20.35 -12.88
N GLY A 40 26.44 19.96 -11.69
CA GLY A 40 27.85 20.08 -11.33
C GLY A 40 28.65 18.91 -11.89
N ASP A 41 29.97 19.05 -11.89
CA ASP A 41 30.90 18.01 -12.37
C ASP A 41 31.04 16.85 -11.37
N ALA A 42 30.66 17.06 -10.11
CA ALA A 42 30.73 16.06 -9.07
C ALA A 42 29.56 15.07 -9.13
N THR A 43 29.87 13.78 -9.01
CA THR A 43 28.88 12.70 -8.90
C THR A 43 29.10 11.92 -7.60
N HIS A 44 28.04 11.31 -7.08
CA HIS A 44 28.09 10.45 -5.89
C HIS A 44 27.45 9.09 -6.20
N PRO A 45 28.01 7.96 -5.76
CA PRO A 45 27.35 6.66 -5.91
C PRO A 45 25.99 6.64 -5.21
N LEU A 46 25.03 5.89 -5.73
CA LEU A 46 23.71 5.77 -5.11
C LEU A 46 23.82 4.98 -3.79
N PRO A 47 23.44 5.56 -2.63
CA PRO A 47 23.51 4.86 -1.35
C PRO A 47 22.65 3.59 -1.33
N ASN A 48 23.11 2.56 -0.62
CA ASN A 48 22.47 1.24 -0.63
C ASN A 48 21.03 1.26 -0.09
N VAL A 49 20.68 2.25 0.74
CA VAL A 49 19.31 2.43 1.25
C VAL A 49 18.28 2.65 0.14
N PHE A 50 18.67 3.18 -1.02
CA PHE A 50 17.75 3.36 -2.17
C PHE A 50 17.44 2.05 -2.90
N ARG A 51 18.25 1.01 -2.67
CA ARG A 51 18.06 -0.34 -3.22
C ARG A 51 17.20 -1.23 -2.31
N ALA A 52 16.82 -0.73 -1.15
CA ALA A 52 15.99 -1.44 -0.19
C ALA A 52 14.58 -1.73 -0.77
N PRO A 53 13.92 -2.83 -0.36
CA PRO A 53 12.59 -3.18 -0.81
C PRO A 53 11.57 -2.10 -0.44
N ILE A 54 10.76 -1.68 -1.42
CA ILE A 54 9.64 -0.77 -1.20
C ILE A 54 8.41 -1.59 -0.78
N ARG A 55 8.04 -1.52 0.51
CA ARG A 55 6.89 -2.23 1.10
C ARG A 55 5.81 -1.27 1.61
N PRO A 56 4.78 -0.95 0.79
CA PRO A 56 3.71 -0.03 1.18
C PRO A 56 2.89 -0.50 2.38
N ASP A 57 2.72 -1.81 2.55
CA ASP A 57 2.01 -2.46 3.65
C ASP A 57 2.70 -2.22 5.01
N ILE A 58 4.02 -2.43 5.07
CA ILE A 58 4.82 -2.17 6.29
C ILE A 58 4.81 -0.67 6.60
N VAL A 59 4.96 0.17 5.58
CA VAL A 59 4.95 1.63 5.75
C VAL A 59 3.61 2.10 6.30
N GLN A 60 2.49 1.60 5.77
CA GLN A 60 1.15 1.96 6.23
C GLN A 60 0.91 1.53 7.69
N THR A 61 1.24 0.27 8.02
CA THR A 61 1.05 -0.27 9.38
C THR A 61 1.89 0.50 10.41
N VAL A 62 3.17 0.75 10.13
CA VAL A 62 4.05 1.54 11.00
C VAL A 62 3.59 2.99 11.08
N HIS A 63 3.21 3.62 9.96
CA HIS A 63 2.73 5.01 9.93
C HIS A 63 1.48 5.18 10.81
N THR A 64 0.50 4.27 10.71
CA THR A 64 -0.71 4.35 11.55
C THR A 64 -0.41 4.23 13.04
N GLY A 65 0.54 3.36 13.44
CA GLY A 65 1.02 3.27 14.81
C GLY A 65 1.72 4.55 15.27
N MET A 66 2.65 5.07 14.45
CA MET A 66 3.43 6.27 14.79
C MET A 66 2.53 7.51 14.90
N ALA A 67 1.55 7.66 14.01
CA ALA A 67 0.62 8.79 14.02
C ALA A 67 -0.22 8.84 15.29
N LYS A 68 -0.51 7.69 15.92
CA LYS A 68 -1.23 7.63 17.19
C LYS A 68 -0.41 8.18 18.35
N ASN A 69 0.92 8.17 18.27
CA ASN A 69 1.78 8.52 19.39
C ASN A 69 1.81 10.03 19.72
N LYS A 70 1.28 10.90 18.84
CA LYS A 70 1.12 12.34 19.09
C LYS A 70 -0.25 12.73 19.68
N ARG A 71 -1.11 11.76 19.98
CA ARG A 71 -2.47 12.03 20.47
C ARG A 71 -2.44 12.43 21.95
N GLN A 72 -3.29 13.38 22.32
CA GLN A 72 -3.57 13.73 23.71
C GLN A 72 -4.79 12.94 24.19
N PRO A 73 -4.74 12.32 25.39
CA PRO A 73 -5.90 11.71 26.00
C PRO A 73 -7.06 12.70 26.18
N TYR A 74 -8.29 12.24 25.93
CA TYR A 74 -9.50 13.01 26.22
C TYR A 74 -10.52 12.13 26.93
N ALA A 75 -11.25 12.71 27.87
CA ALA A 75 -12.28 12.04 28.67
C ALA A 75 -13.39 13.03 29.04
N VAL A 76 -14.58 12.50 29.34
CA VAL A 76 -15.66 13.28 29.97
C VAL A 76 -15.44 13.30 31.48
N SER A 77 -15.94 14.35 32.16
CA SER A 77 -15.91 14.40 33.63
C SER A 77 -16.61 13.17 34.23
N GLU A 78 -16.02 12.60 35.27
CA GLU A 78 -16.57 11.44 35.97
C GLU A 78 -17.89 11.73 36.67
N LYS A 79 -18.05 12.95 37.17
CA LYS A 79 -19.28 13.40 37.86
C LYS A 79 -20.40 13.80 36.88
N ALA A 80 -20.13 13.83 35.58
CA ALA A 80 -21.10 14.29 34.59
C ALA A 80 -22.34 13.39 34.55
N GLY A 81 -23.52 14.00 34.66
CA GLY A 81 -24.80 13.30 34.66
C GLY A 81 -25.12 12.54 35.95
N HIS A 82 -24.28 12.68 37.00
CA HIS A 82 -24.47 12.05 38.33
C HIS A 82 -24.70 13.04 39.48
N GLN A 83 -24.71 14.35 39.22
CA GLN A 83 -24.89 15.40 40.23
C GLN A 83 -26.37 15.68 40.56
N THR A 84 -27.22 14.66 40.61
CA THR A 84 -28.66 14.79 40.86
C THR A 84 -29.13 13.71 41.80
N SER A 85 -29.85 14.02 42.89
CA SER A 85 -30.43 13.05 43.83
C SER A 85 -31.72 12.43 43.27
N ALA A 86 -31.59 11.61 42.23
CA ALA A 86 -32.71 10.97 41.56
C ALA A 86 -32.92 9.52 42.00
N GLU A 87 -34.16 9.12 42.20
CA GLU A 87 -34.57 7.77 42.59
C GLU A 87 -35.72 7.28 41.71
N SER A 88 -35.83 5.97 41.50
CA SER A 88 -36.93 5.42 40.70
C SER A 88 -38.22 5.42 41.50
N TRP A 89 -39.32 5.82 40.87
CA TRP A 89 -40.64 5.73 41.50
C TRP A 89 -41.26 4.32 41.46
N GLY A 90 -40.56 3.34 40.88
CA GLY A 90 -41.04 1.97 40.77
C GLY A 90 -42.17 1.79 39.76
N THR A 91 -42.94 0.72 39.91
CA THR A 91 -44.14 0.41 39.11
C THR A 91 -45.40 1.08 39.69
N GLY A 92 -46.53 0.99 38.98
CA GLY A 92 -47.83 1.41 39.52
C GLY A 92 -48.16 2.90 39.43
N ARG A 93 -47.34 3.70 38.73
CA ARG A 93 -47.53 5.16 38.56
C ARG A 93 -47.73 5.61 37.11
N ALA A 94 -48.12 4.68 36.23
CA ALA A 94 -48.29 4.92 34.77
C ALA A 94 -47.08 5.58 34.08
N VAL A 95 -45.86 5.39 34.61
CA VAL A 95 -44.62 5.94 34.06
C VAL A 95 -43.50 4.90 34.06
N ALA A 96 -42.50 5.08 33.18
CA ALA A 96 -41.33 4.23 33.12
C ALA A 96 -40.48 4.28 34.41
N ARG A 97 -39.83 3.14 34.73
CA ARG A 97 -39.06 2.87 35.96
C ARG A 97 -37.68 3.56 36.04
N ILE A 98 -37.39 4.53 35.19
CA ILE A 98 -36.12 5.26 35.21
C ILE A 98 -36.04 6.17 36.45
N PRO A 99 -34.86 6.36 37.09
CA PRO A 99 -34.73 7.30 38.20
C PRO A 99 -35.17 8.71 37.81
N ARG A 100 -35.91 9.38 38.69
CA ARG A 100 -36.46 10.72 38.50
C ARG A 100 -35.97 11.67 39.58
N VAL A 101 -35.70 12.92 39.20
CA VAL A 101 -35.22 13.96 40.12
C VAL A 101 -36.28 14.24 41.19
N SER A 102 -35.86 14.25 42.45
CA SER A 102 -36.70 14.52 43.62
C SER A 102 -37.11 16.00 43.74
N GLY A 103 -38.05 16.29 44.64
CA GLY A 103 -38.54 17.65 44.92
C GLY A 103 -39.74 18.09 44.09
N GLY A 104 -40.05 19.39 44.14
CA GLY A 104 -41.16 20.04 43.44
C GLY A 104 -40.86 21.52 43.19
N GLY A 105 -41.74 22.22 42.47
CA GLY A 105 -41.60 23.67 42.22
C GLY A 105 -40.53 24.08 41.21
N THR A 106 -39.79 23.13 40.62
CA THR A 106 -38.85 23.40 39.52
C THR A 106 -39.21 22.61 38.28
N HIS A 107 -38.93 23.15 37.09
CA HIS A 107 -39.16 22.44 35.82
C HIS A 107 -38.34 21.14 35.67
N ARG A 108 -37.33 20.91 36.53
CA ARG A 108 -36.48 19.73 36.51
C ARG A 108 -37.01 18.59 37.39
N ALA A 109 -37.81 18.90 38.43
CA ALA A 109 -38.40 17.91 39.31
C ALA A 109 -39.26 16.91 38.51
N GLY A 110 -39.18 15.62 38.84
CA GLY A 110 -39.89 14.56 38.14
C GLY A 110 -39.32 14.16 36.78
N GLN A 111 -38.31 14.85 36.23
CA GLN A 111 -37.65 14.43 34.99
C GLN A 111 -36.70 13.24 35.20
N ALA A 112 -36.52 12.42 34.16
CA ALA A 112 -35.61 11.28 34.18
C ALA A 112 -34.13 11.72 34.28
N ALA A 113 -33.33 10.96 35.03
CA ALA A 113 -31.92 11.22 35.30
C ALA A 113 -31.06 9.95 35.18
N TYR A 114 -29.74 10.12 35.23
CA TYR A 114 -28.68 9.10 35.11
C TYR A 114 -28.61 8.28 33.82
N GLY A 115 -29.72 7.92 33.19
CA GLY A 115 -29.74 7.11 31.98
C GLY A 115 -29.11 7.79 30.76
N ASN A 116 -28.50 7.01 29.87
CA ASN A 116 -27.91 7.52 28.62
C ASN A 116 -28.94 7.98 27.58
N MET A 117 -30.20 7.56 27.73
CA MET A 117 -31.34 8.05 26.96
C MET A 117 -31.92 9.34 27.56
N CYS A 118 -31.53 9.71 28.78
CA CYS A 118 -32.07 10.88 29.46
C CYS A 118 -31.34 12.16 29.03
N ARG A 119 -32.08 13.24 28.81
CA ARG A 119 -31.49 14.58 28.63
C ARG A 119 -30.68 14.97 29.87
N SER A 120 -29.43 15.37 29.65
CA SER A 120 -28.44 15.68 30.70
C SER A 120 -28.10 14.51 31.63
N GLY A 121 -28.41 13.27 31.23
CA GLY A 121 -27.93 12.06 31.87
C GLY A 121 -26.47 11.75 31.51
N ARG A 122 -25.91 10.68 32.09
CA ARG A 122 -24.54 10.25 31.76
C ARG A 122 -24.53 9.57 30.38
N MET A 123 -23.44 9.65 29.64
CA MET A 123 -23.31 8.87 28.40
C MET A 123 -23.11 7.37 28.70
N PHE A 124 -23.47 6.51 27.75
CA PHE A 124 -23.09 5.09 27.81
C PHE A 124 -21.57 4.95 27.67
N ALA A 125 -20.96 4.09 28.49
CA ALA A 125 -19.52 3.85 28.56
C ALA A 125 -18.69 5.16 28.48
N PRO A 126 -18.75 6.02 29.52
CA PRO A 126 -18.05 7.29 29.52
C PRO A 126 -16.59 7.15 29.12
N THR A 127 -16.10 8.05 28.26
CA THR A 127 -14.69 8.04 27.84
C THR A 127 -13.76 8.22 29.03
N LYS A 128 -12.74 7.38 29.14
CA LYS A 128 -11.76 7.37 30.23
C LYS A 128 -10.34 7.58 29.70
N VAL A 129 -9.51 8.19 30.54
CA VAL A 129 -8.13 8.58 30.18
C VAL A 129 -7.21 7.38 29.92
N TRP A 130 -7.45 6.25 30.61
CA TRP A 130 -6.62 5.03 30.52
C TRP A 130 -6.83 4.22 29.23
N ARG A 131 -7.60 4.72 28.27
CA ARG A 131 -7.64 4.14 26.92
C ARG A 131 -6.21 4.04 26.36
N LYS A 132 -5.89 2.96 25.65
CA LYS A 132 -4.58 2.84 24.98
C LYS A 132 -4.48 3.84 23.80
N TRP A 133 -3.82 4.98 24.05
CA TRP A 133 -3.63 6.05 23.04
C TRP A 133 -2.41 5.80 22.15
N HIS A 134 -1.31 5.36 22.76
CA HIS A 134 -0.02 5.14 22.12
C HIS A 134 0.14 3.67 21.71
N GLN A 135 0.85 3.44 20.61
CA GLN A 135 1.14 2.12 20.08
C GLN A 135 2.66 1.91 20.05
N LYS A 136 3.12 0.85 20.74
CA LYS A 136 4.50 0.37 20.65
C LYS A 136 4.70 -0.27 19.27
N ILE A 137 5.84 0.01 18.65
CA ILE A 137 6.21 -0.49 17.34
C ILE A 137 7.61 -1.08 17.46
N ASN A 138 7.83 -2.22 16.80
CA ASN A 138 9.13 -2.85 16.78
C ASN A 138 10.14 -1.94 16.07
N LEU A 139 11.33 -1.79 16.67
CA LEU A 139 12.36 -0.90 16.14
C LEU A 139 12.82 -1.31 14.74
N GLY A 140 12.97 -2.62 14.50
CA GLY A 140 13.30 -3.17 13.18
C GLY A 140 12.27 -2.82 12.11
N GLN A 141 10.97 -3.00 12.41
CA GLN A 141 9.88 -2.63 11.49
C GLN A 141 9.84 -1.12 11.22
N LYS A 142 10.09 -0.30 12.25
CA LYS A 142 10.17 1.16 12.09
C LYS A 142 11.33 1.55 11.17
N ARG A 143 12.50 0.93 11.33
CA ARG A 143 13.68 1.14 10.48
C ARG A 143 13.46 0.65 9.04
N PHE A 144 12.79 -0.50 8.87
CA PHE A 144 12.36 -1.02 7.57
C PHE A 144 11.49 -0.01 6.85
N ALA A 145 10.42 0.47 7.50
CA ALA A 145 9.50 1.43 6.90
C ALA A 145 10.21 2.74 6.49
N THR A 146 11.17 3.22 7.29
CA THR A 146 11.96 4.40 6.90
C THR A 146 12.86 4.13 5.69
N ALA A 147 13.51 2.96 5.61
CA ALA A 147 14.33 2.58 4.46
C ALA A 147 13.48 2.48 3.19
N SER A 148 12.33 1.80 3.24
CA SER A 148 11.38 1.73 2.11
C SER A 148 10.89 3.11 1.67
N ALA A 149 10.68 4.05 2.60
CA ALA A 149 10.23 5.40 2.29
C ALA A 149 11.34 6.25 1.64
N ILE A 150 12.60 6.04 2.02
CA ILE A 150 13.77 6.66 1.37
C ILE A 150 13.92 6.09 -0.04
N ALA A 151 13.90 4.77 -0.20
CA ALA A 151 13.93 4.12 -1.51
C ALA A 151 12.81 4.62 -2.43
N ALA A 152 11.59 4.76 -1.91
CA ALA A 152 10.49 5.31 -2.70
C ALA A 152 10.67 6.76 -3.17
N SER A 153 11.56 7.54 -2.53
CA SER A 153 11.83 8.93 -2.93
C SER A 153 12.71 9.04 -4.17
N SER A 154 13.41 7.98 -4.58
CA SER A 154 14.18 7.95 -5.84
C SER A 154 13.30 7.72 -7.08
N SER A 155 12.08 7.20 -6.88
CA SER A 155 11.19 6.82 -7.98
C SER A 155 10.30 7.96 -8.43
N ALA A 156 10.55 8.51 -9.62
CA ALA A 156 9.75 9.59 -10.20
C ALA A 156 8.26 9.23 -10.33
N SER A 157 7.92 7.98 -10.65
CA SER A 157 6.53 7.52 -10.77
C SER A 157 5.78 7.59 -9.43
N LEU A 158 6.43 7.23 -8.32
CA LEU A 158 5.84 7.35 -6.98
C LEU A 158 5.68 8.81 -6.55
N LEU A 159 6.63 9.69 -6.91
CA LEU A 159 6.52 11.13 -6.64
C LEU A 159 5.31 11.76 -7.36
N LEU A 160 5.15 11.44 -8.65
CA LEU A 160 4.04 11.92 -9.47
C LEU A 160 2.70 11.36 -8.98
N ALA A 161 2.63 10.06 -8.65
CA ALA A 161 1.42 9.44 -8.11
C ALA A 161 0.96 10.09 -6.80
N ARG A 162 1.90 10.59 -5.99
CA ARG A 162 1.59 11.35 -4.76
C ARG A 162 1.10 12.77 -5.02
N GLY A 163 1.29 13.27 -6.25
CA GLY A 163 0.92 14.63 -6.67
C GLY A 163 2.01 15.67 -6.42
N HIS A 164 3.30 15.27 -6.43
CA HIS A 164 4.40 16.23 -6.51
C HIS A 164 4.63 16.68 -7.96
N HIS A 165 4.91 17.97 -8.14
CA HIS A 165 5.21 18.53 -9.46
C HIS A 165 6.72 18.47 -9.70
N VAL A 166 7.19 17.35 -10.24
CA VAL A 166 8.63 17.07 -10.44
C VAL A 166 9.06 16.99 -11.92
N MET A 167 8.16 17.31 -12.86
CA MET A 167 8.44 17.26 -14.30
C MET A 167 9.54 18.23 -14.75
N THR A 168 9.75 19.31 -13.99
CA THR A 168 10.81 20.31 -14.23
C THR A 168 12.15 19.93 -13.62
N VAL A 169 12.19 18.87 -12.80
CA VAL A 169 13.41 18.42 -12.12
C VAL A 169 14.18 17.51 -13.07
N LYS A 170 15.49 17.71 -13.18
CA LYS A 170 16.36 16.98 -14.13
C LYS A 170 16.44 15.48 -13.83
N GLU A 171 16.66 15.14 -12.55
CA GLU A 171 16.72 13.76 -12.09
C GLU A 171 16.30 13.62 -10.62
N VAL A 172 16.04 12.38 -10.22
CA VAL A 172 15.63 12.00 -8.87
C VAL A 172 16.42 10.74 -8.49
N PRO A 173 17.01 10.63 -7.27
CA PRO A 173 17.02 11.59 -6.16
C PRO A 173 17.71 12.90 -6.50
N LEU A 174 17.13 14.01 -6.05
CA LEU A 174 17.70 15.34 -6.28
C LEU A 174 18.73 15.68 -5.21
N VAL A 175 19.99 15.85 -5.61
CA VAL A 175 21.11 16.19 -4.72
C VAL A 175 21.66 17.57 -5.06
N VAL A 176 21.76 18.44 -4.06
CA VAL A 176 22.30 19.80 -4.18
C VAL A 176 23.61 19.89 -3.41
N ASN A 177 24.60 20.58 -3.96
CA ASN A 177 25.92 20.72 -3.35
C ASN A 177 25.83 21.37 -1.96
N SER A 178 26.44 20.75 -0.95
CA SER A 178 26.56 21.29 0.41
C SER A 178 27.24 22.65 0.47
N THR A 179 28.10 23.00 -0.48
CA THR A 179 28.71 24.35 -0.54
C THR A 179 27.66 25.45 -0.66
N ALA A 180 26.51 25.18 -1.28
CA ALA A 180 25.39 26.12 -1.37
C ALA A 180 24.75 26.42 0.01
N PHE A 181 24.98 25.55 0.99
CA PHE A 181 24.39 25.60 2.33
C PHE A 181 25.42 25.90 3.43
N ALA A 182 26.70 25.65 3.16
CA ALA A 182 27.80 25.84 4.09
C ALA A 182 27.89 27.28 4.65
N GLU A 183 28.43 27.41 5.86
CA GLU A 183 28.77 28.68 6.52
C GLU A 183 27.59 29.66 6.75
N GLY A 184 26.36 29.17 6.61
CA GLY A 184 25.17 30.01 6.73
C GLY A 184 24.99 30.97 5.56
N ALA A 185 25.43 30.59 4.35
CA ALA A 185 25.08 31.27 3.11
C ALA A 185 23.55 31.40 2.95
N LEU A 186 22.80 30.37 3.36
CA LEU A 186 21.33 30.36 3.35
C LEU A 186 20.71 30.78 4.69
N LYS A 187 20.97 32.01 5.12
CA LYS A 187 20.27 32.64 6.25
C LYS A 187 18.91 33.24 5.88
N LYS A 188 18.78 33.77 4.66
CA LYS A 188 17.59 34.49 4.20
C LYS A 188 16.60 33.56 3.52
N THR A 189 15.32 33.68 3.87
CA THR A 189 14.21 32.94 3.24
C THR A 189 14.12 33.22 1.74
N SER A 190 14.43 34.44 1.29
CA SER A 190 14.43 34.80 -0.12
C SER A 190 15.43 33.97 -0.92
N ALA A 191 16.66 33.84 -0.41
CA ALA A 191 17.70 33.01 -1.03
C ALA A 191 17.29 31.52 -1.08
N ALA A 192 16.66 31.01 -0.01
CA ALA A 192 16.13 29.65 0.03
C ALA A 192 15.02 29.42 -1.02
N VAL A 193 14.14 30.41 -1.26
CA VAL A 193 13.13 30.33 -2.32
C VAL A 193 13.77 30.37 -3.71
N SER A 194 14.77 31.23 -3.92
CA SER A 194 15.50 31.31 -5.20
C SER A 194 16.19 29.99 -5.53
N LEU A 195 16.87 29.37 -4.56
CA LEU A 195 17.48 28.05 -4.70
C LEU A 195 16.46 26.99 -5.12
N LEU A 196 15.33 26.89 -4.41
CA LEU A 196 14.32 25.88 -4.74
C LEU A 196 13.71 26.10 -6.13
N LYS A 197 13.59 27.34 -6.59
CA LYS A 197 13.15 27.64 -7.96
C LYS A 197 14.21 27.23 -8.99
N ALA A 198 15.48 27.56 -8.75
CA ALA A 198 16.59 27.23 -9.63
C ALA A 198 16.76 25.71 -9.81
N VAL A 199 16.60 24.95 -8.72
CA VAL A 199 16.69 23.49 -8.71
C VAL A 199 15.43 22.81 -9.31
N GLY A 200 14.39 23.57 -9.66
CA GLY A 200 13.18 23.05 -10.32
C GLY A 200 12.05 22.65 -9.38
N ALA A 201 12.16 22.91 -8.07
CA ALA A 201 11.13 22.67 -7.06
C ALA A 201 10.09 23.82 -6.94
N GLY A 202 10.23 24.88 -7.74
CA GLY A 202 9.30 26.03 -7.78
C GLY A 202 7.83 25.64 -7.93
N PRO A 203 7.45 24.82 -8.94
CA PRO A 203 6.06 24.41 -9.14
C PRO A 203 5.44 23.66 -7.95
N ASP A 204 6.23 22.86 -7.23
CA ASP A 204 5.74 22.12 -6.06
C ASP A 204 5.40 23.06 -4.88
N ILE A 205 6.14 24.17 -4.74
CA ILE A 205 5.88 25.21 -3.73
C ILE A 205 4.64 26.03 -4.11
N GLU A 206 4.50 26.40 -5.39
CA GLU A 206 3.35 27.15 -5.88
C GLU A 206 2.05 26.36 -5.71
N LYS A 207 2.08 25.05 -5.96
CA LYS A 207 0.99 24.12 -5.64
C LYS A 207 0.60 24.18 -4.16
N VAL A 208 1.56 24.23 -3.24
CA VAL A 208 1.23 24.35 -1.82
C VAL A 208 0.55 25.68 -1.51
N LYS A 209 1.09 26.79 -2.04
CA LYS A 209 0.53 28.12 -1.84
C LYS A 209 -0.93 28.20 -2.33
N SER A 210 -1.24 27.67 -3.52
CA SER A 210 -2.59 27.66 -4.07
C SER A 210 -3.55 26.71 -3.34
N SER A 211 -3.02 25.68 -2.68
CA SER A 211 -3.84 24.66 -2.00
C SER A 211 -4.40 25.06 -0.63
N ARG A 212 -4.03 26.23 -0.09
CA ARG A 212 -4.43 26.64 1.26
C ARG A 212 -5.92 26.94 1.31
N LYS A 213 -6.68 26.10 2.01
CA LYS A 213 -8.15 26.22 2.17
C LYS A 213 -8.55 26.19 3.65
N LEU A 214 -9.74 26.69 3.96
CA LEU A 214 -10.33 26.51 5.29
C LEU A 214 -10.67 25.03 5.51
N ARG A 215 -10.34 24.50 6.70
CA ARG A 215 -10.67 23.12 7.07
C ARG A 215 -12.18 22.96 7.20
N SER A 216 -12.70 21.88 6.64
CA SER A 216 -14.10 21.48 6.78
C SER A 216 -14.40 20.97 8.20
N GLY A 217 -15.65 21.15 8.64
CA GLY A 217 -16.15 20.67 9.92
C GLY A 217 -15.62 21.41 11.16
N LYS A 218 -15.88 20.81 12.33
CA LYS A 218 -15.63 21.40 13.66
C LYS A 218 -14.13 21.60 13.99
N GLY A 219 -13.23 21.00 13.21
CA GLY A 219 -11.78 21.17 13.40
C GLY A 219 -11.31 22.61 13.22
N LYS A 220 -12.07 23.41 12.44
CA LYS A 220 -11.78 24.83 12.20
C LYS A 220 -11.70 25.64 13.50
N LEU A 221 -12.62 25.37 14.44
CA LEU A 221 -12.71 26.01 15.75
C LEU A 221 -11.72 25.42 16.78
N ARG A 222 -11.02 24.33 16.45
CA ARG A 222 -10.10 23.60 17.35
C ARG A 222 -8.66 23.74 16.87
N ASN A 223 -8.18 24.98 16.75
CA ASN A 223 -6.81 25.36 16.37
C ASN A 223 -6.27 24.71 15.07
N ARG A 224 -7.17 24.31 14.16
CA ARG A 224 -6.84 23.67 12.88
C ARG A 224 -7.62 24.32 11.74
N ARG A 225 -7.61 25.65 11.71
CA ARG A 225 -8.43 26.49 10.81
C ARG A 225 -8.15 26.24 9.33
N HIS A 226 -6.90 26.02 8.95
CA HIS A 226 -6.49 25.84 7.55
C HIS A 226 -5.96 24.43 7.27
N THR A 227 -6.02 24.04 6.00
CA THR A 227 -5.38 22.86 5.44
C THR A 227 -4.64 23.25 4.16
N GLN A 228 -3.51 22.61 3.90
CA GLN A 228 -2.69 22.81 2.70
C GLN A 228 -1.95 21.52 2.37
N ARG A 229 -1.45 21.38 1.14
CA ARG A 229 -0.61 20.25 0.75
C ARG A 229 0.79 20.36 1.37
N ARG A 230 1.52 19.25 1.38
CA ARG A 230 2.94 19.23 1.75
C ARG A 230 3.78 19.37 0.48
N GLY A 231 4.85 20.14 0.57
CA GLY A 231 5.83 20.35 -0.48
C GLY A 231 7.08 19.49 -0.28
N PRO A 232 8.23 19.95 -0.79
CA PRO A 232 9.48 19.19 -0.71
C PRO A 232 9.96 19.05 0.74
N LEU A 233 10.71 17.98 1.00
CA LEU A 233 11.47 17.77 2.23
C LEU A 233 12.95 18.05 1.94
N VAL A 234 13.57 18.98 2.65
CA VAL A 234 15.01 19.24 2.53
C VAL A 234 15.73 18.45 3.62
N VAL A 235 16.62 17.55 3.22
CA VAL A 235 17.43 16.75 4.14
C VAL A 235 18.87 17.26 4.12
N TYR A 236 19.40 17.55 5.31
CA TYR A 236 20.71 18.15 5.51
C TYR A 236 21.51 17.41 6.59
N GLU A 237 22.83 17.61 6.59
CA GLU A 237 23.74 17.14 7.63
C GLU A 237 24.02 18.31 8.60
N PRO A 238 23.60 18.22 9.89
CA PRO A 238 23.69 19.36 10.82
C PRO A 238 25.10 19.91 11.05
N GLU A 239 26.12 19.05 11.05
CA GLU A 239 27.50 19.44 11.35
C GLU A 239 28.14 20.22 10.20
N LYS A 240 27.87 19.84 8.94
CA LYS A 240 28.46 20.47 7.75
C LYS A 240 27.61 21.60 7.18
N ASP A 241 26.30 21.39 7.06
CA ASP A 241 25.38 22.36 6.45
C ASP A 241 24.87 23.41 7.46
N GLY A 242 25.03 23.15 8.76
CA GLY A 242 24.67 24.06 9.85
C GLY A 242 23.17 24.19 10.15
N ASN A 243 22.84 24.61 11.38
CA ASN A 243 21.46 24.76 11.84
C ASN A 243 20.72 26.02 11.33
N SER A 244 21.44 26.93 10.67
CA SER A 244 20.89 28.17 10.09
C SER A 244 19.90 27.87 8.96
N LEU A 245 20.12 26.79 8.21
CA LEU A 245 19.28 26.28 7.13
C LEU A 245 17.82 26.11 7.57
N VAL A 246 17.60 25.53 8.76
CA VAL A 246 16.25 25.28 9.29
C VAL A 246 15.45 26.57 9.41
N LYS A 247 16.10 27.67 9.82
CA LYS A 247 15.44 28.97 9.99
C LYS A 247 15.02 29.57 8.66
N ALA A 248 15.83 29.41 7.61
CA ALA A 248 15.54 29.92 6.28
C ALA A 248 14.35 29.20 5.62
N PHE A 249 14.26 27.87 5.76
CA PHE A 249 13.20 27.08 5.13
C PHE A 249 11.89 27.04 5.94
N ARG A 250 11.91 27.27 7.26
CA ARG A 250 10.75 27.10 8.16
C ARG A 250 9.51 27.92 7.77
N ASN A 251 9.70 29.12 7.23
CA ASN A 251 8.59 30.01 6.87
C ASN A 251 8.02 29.76 5.47
N ILE A 252 8.65 28.89 4.67
CA ILE A 252 8.19 28.59 3.32
C ILE A 252 7.03 27.57 3.42
N PRO A 253 5.85 27.86 2.84
CA PRO A 253 4.69 27.01 3.01
C PRO A 253 4.90 25.62 2.40
N GLY A 254 4.73 24.58 3.22
CA GLY A 254 4.78 23.18 2.82
C GLY A 254 6.18 22.56 2.77
N VAL A 255 7.23 23.38 2.79
CA VAL A 255 8.60 22.90 2.90
C VAL A 255 8.86 22.46 4.33
N GLU A 256 9.52 21.33 4.48
CA GLU A 256 9.99 20.85 5.78
C GLU A 256 11.47 20.53 5.69
N THR A 257 12.16 20.65 6.81
CA THR A 257 13.56 20.23 6.92
C THR A 257 13.65 19.03 7.85
N CYS A 258 14.64 18.17 7.61
CA CYS A 258 14.93 17.02 8.46
C CYS A 258 16.43 16.75 8.46
N PRO A 259 17.07 16.53 9.63
CA PRO A 259 18.46 16.10 9.64
C PRO A 259 18.54 14.63 9.22
N VAL A 260 19.60 14.25 8.50
CA VAL A 260 19.81 12.87 8.01
C VAL A 260 19.82 11.83 9.15
N TYR A 261 20.27 12.21 10.34
CA TYR A 261 20.31 11.36 11.53
C TYR A 261 18.94 11.09 12.18
N ALA A 262 17.91 11.89 11.89
CA ALA A 262 16.58 11.78 12.51
C ALA A 262 15.44 11.71 11.49
N LEU A 263 15.67 11.00 10.37
CA LEU A 263 14.67 10.81 9.31
C LEU A 263 13.36 10.23 9.85
N ASN A 264 12.31 11.04 9.80
CA ASN A 264 11.00 10.68 10.35
C ASN A 264 10.09 10.11 9.25
N LEU A 265 9.56 8.90 9.47
CA LEU A 265 8.59 8.28 8.56
C LEU A 265 7.35 9.16 8.31
N LEU A 266 6.86 9.89 9.31
CA LEU A 266 5.70 10.78 9.15
C LEU A 266 6.00 11.95 8.21
N GLN A 267 7.27 12.30 8.03
CA GLN A 267 7.72 13.28 7.04
C GLN A 267 7.96 12.60 5.69
N LEU A 268 8.61 11.44 5.63
CA LEU A 268 8.92 10.75 4.37
C LEU A 268 7.68 10.17 3.66
N ALA A 269 6.74 9.60 4.41
CA ALA A 269 5.49 9.03 3.89
C ALA A 269 4.25 9.64 4.59
N PRO A 270 3.93 10.94 4.36
CA PRO A 270 2.80 11.59 5.01
C PRO A 270 1.48 10.95 4.59
N GLY A 271 0.71 10.49 5.57
CA GLY A 271 -0.54 9.75 5.33
C GLY A 271 -0.30 8.26 5.04
N GLY A 272 0.94 7.78 5.13
CA GLY A 272 1.35 6.42 4.78
C GLY A 272 1.52 6.19 3.27
N HIS A 273 1.31 7.23 2.45
CA HIS A 273 1.62 7.20 1.03
C HIS A 273 3.11 7.48 0.78
N LEU A 274 3.74 6.58 0.05
CA LEU A 274 5.15 6.62 -0.33
C LEU A 274 5.42 7.65 -1.44
N GLY A 275 6.69 8.01 -1.63
CA GLY A 275 7.12 8.92 -2.70
C GLY A 275 6.94 10.40 -2.37
N ARG A 276 7.50 10.87 -1.25
CA ARG A 276 7.63 12.32 -1.03
C ARG A 276 8.82 12.87 -1.81
N PHE A 277 8.67 14.06 -2.39
CA PHE A 277 9.79 14.75 -3.03
C PHE A 277 10.80 15.21 -1.97
N VAL A 278 11.99 14.61 -2.00
CA VAL A 278 13.09 14.90 -1.08
C VAL A 278 14.24 15.54 -1.85
N ILE A 279 14.76 16.64 -1.30
CA ILE A 279 15.94 17.35 -1.78
C ILE A 279 17.05 17.07 -0.78
N TRP A 280 18.13 16.43 -1.23
CA TRP A 280 19.26 16.05 -0.40
C TRP A 280 20.39 17.05 -0.54
N THR A 281 21.08 17.40 0.55
CA THR A 281 22.42 17.98 0.44
C THR A 281 23.43 16.89 0.12
N SER A 282 24.53 17.22 -0.58
CA SER A 282 25.56 16.23 -0.95
C SER A 282 26.15 15.55 0.29
N SER A 283 26.36 16.30 1.38
CA SER A 283 26.83 15.76 2.66
C SER A 283 25.84 14.79 3.29
N ALA A 284 24.54 15.15 3.31
CA ALA A 284 23.50 14.26 3.82
C ALA A 284 23.35 12.99 2.98
N PHE A 285 23.55 13.09 1.67
CA PHE A 285 23.46 11.96 0.75
C PHE A 285 24.58 10.95 1.00
N GLY A 286 25.83 11.41 1.16
CA GLY A 286 26.96 10.55 1.51
C GLY A 286 26.86 9.92 2.91
N ALA A 287 26.28 10.63 3.88
CA ALA A 287 26.08 10.10 5.23
C ALA A 287 25.09 8.92 5.30
N LEU A 288 24.25 8.71 4.28
CA LEU A 288 23.24 7.63 4.28
C LEU A 288 23.85 6.24 4.36
N ASP A 289 24.99 5.98 3.70
CA ASP A 289 25.65 4.69 3.73
C ASP A 289 26.19 4.37 5.13
N THR A 290 26.78 5.35 5.83
CA THR A 290 27.20 5.20 7.23
C THR A 290 26.01 4.95 8.17
N ILE A 291 24.87 5.59 7.93
CA ILE A 291 23.67 5.50 8.78
C ILE A 291 22.91 4.19 8.61
N TYR A 292 22.76 3.70 7.38
CA TYR A 292 21.93 2.52 7.10
C TYR A 292 22.76 1.25 6.85
N GLY A 293 24.04 1.37 6.53
CA GLY A 293 24.91 0.26 6.19
C GLY A 293 24.52 -0.38 4.85
N THR A 294 24.93 -1.63 4.68
CA THR A 294 24.56 -2.43 3.51
C THR A 294 23.66 -3.60 3.93
N THR A 295 23.41 -4.52 3.01
CA THR A 295 22.64 -5.74 3.30
C THR A 295 23.50 -6.79 4.02
N THR A 296 24.81 -6.76 3.77
CA THR A 296 25.80 -7.72 4.31
C THR A 296 26.55 -7.16 5.52
N GLU A 297 26.84 -5.86 5.51
CA GLU A 297 27.61 -5.19 6.57
C GLU A 297 26.70 -4.37 7.48
N PRO A 298 26.84 -4.51 8.81
CA PRO A 298 26.03 -3.79 9.76
C PRO A 298 26.30 -2.28 9.69
N SER A 299 25.23 -1.51 9.92
CA SER A 299 25.29 -0.07 10.08
C SER A 299 26.25 0.36 11.19
N ALA A 300 27.08 1.37 10.92
CA ALA A 300 27.99 1.94 11.92
C ALA A 300 27.25 2.66 13.07
N LEU A 301 26.14 3.34 12.76
CA LEU A 301 25.40 4.15 13.74
C LEU A 301 24.22 3.43 14.39
N LYS A 302 23.74 2.33 13.78
CA LYS A 302 22.60 1.56 14.30
C LYS A 302 23.08 0.17 14.67
N ARG A 303 23.16 -0.06 15.98
CA ARG A 303 23.47 -1.38 16.55
C ARG A 303 22.63 -2.49 15.88
N ASP A 304 23.35 -3.49 15.39
CA ASP A 304 22.86 -4.73 14.76
C ASP A 304 21.80 -4.51 13.67
N PHE A 305 21.96 -3.45 12.89
CA PHE A 305 21.02 -3.14 11.81
C PHE A 305 21.65 -3.44 10.44
N LEU A 306 20.99 -4.34 9.71
CA LEU A 306 21.24 -4.60 8.30
C LEU A 306 20.06 -4.06 7.48
N LEU A 307 20.35 -3.63 6.25
CA LEU A 307 19.29 -3.28 5.31
C LEU A 307 18.44 -4.51 4.97
N PRO A 308 17.13 -4.35 4.77
CA PRO A 308 16.29 -5.49 4.42
C PRO A 308 16.65 -6.07 3.05
N THR A 309 16.73 -7.39 2.98
CA THR A 309 16.97 -8.14 1.74
C THR A 309 15.72 -8.17 0.85
N ASN A 310 15.92 -8.13 -0.46
CA ASN A 310 14.85 -8.41 -1.42
C ASN A 310 14.55 -9.91 -1.46
N VAL A 311 13.27 -10.28 -1.46
CA VAL A 311 12.83 -11.70 -1.61
C VAL A 311 12.89 -12.13 -3.08
N MET A 312 12.71 -11.19 -4.01
CA MET A 312 12.86 -11.39 -5.45
C MET A 312 14.01 -10.54 -5.96
N ALA A 313 14.89 -11.11 -6.79
CA ALA A 313 16.00 -10.37 -7.40
C ALA A 313 15.54 -9.35 -8.45
N GLN A 314 14.50 -9.67 -9.22
CA GLN A 314 13.96 -8.85 -10.31
C GLN A 314 12.44 -8.63 -10.12
N PRO A 315 11.97 -7.38 -9.90
CA PRO A 315 10.55 -7.05 -9.83
C PRO A 315 9.80 -7.12 -11.17
N ASP A 316 10.49 -7.01 -12.31
CA ASP A 316 9.87 -7.15 -13.64
C ASP A 316 9.62 -8.63 -13.96
N LEU A 317 8.43 -9.09 -13.59
CA LEU A 317 7.99 -10.46 -13.82
C LEU A 317 7.84 -10.77 -15.31
N ALA A 318 7.45 -9.80 -16.14
CA ALA A 318 7.29 -10.02 -17.58
C ALA A 318 8.64 -10.30 -18.24
N LYS A 319 9.69 -9.59 -17.82
CA LYS A 319 11.06 -9.86 -18.27
C LYS A 319 11.53 -11.26 -17.86
N LEU A 320 11.26 -11.69 -16.63
CA LEU A 320 11.59 -13.05 -16.18
C LEU A 320 10.83 -14.12 -16.98
N ILE A 321 9.53 -13.93 -17.19
CA ILE A 321 8.70 -14.87 -17.96
C ILE A 321 9.19 -14.96 -19.42
N ASN A 322 9.58 -13.84 -20.02
CA ASN A 322 10.04 -13.78 -21.41
C ASN A 322 11.53 -14.08 -21.58
N SER A 323 12.22 -14.54 -20.52
CA SER A 323 13.62 -14.95 -20.60
C SER A 323 13.78 -16.20 -21.48
N ALA A 324 14.93 -16.35 -22.11
CA ALA A 324 15.18 -17.43 -23.06
C ALA A 324 15.07 -18.80 -22.38
N GLU A 325 15.54 -18.90 -21.14
CA GLU A 325 15.53 -20.10 -20.31
C GLU A 325 14.10 -20.55 -20.00
N VAL A 326 13.21 -19.62 -19.67
CA VAL A 326 11.80 -19.92 -19.40
C VAL A 326 11.06 -20.25 -20.70
N GLN A 327 11.26 -19.46 -21.76
CA GLN A 327 10.58 -19.67 -23.04
C GLN A 327 11.00 -20.97 -23.73
N ALA A 328 12.23 -21.45 -23.53
CA ALA A 328 12.71 -22.71 -24.10
C ALA A 328 11.99 -23.96 -23.53
N VAL A 329 11.56 -23.90 -22.27
CA VAL A 329 10.86 -25.03 -21.59
C VAL A 329 9.34 -24.90 -21.69
N LEU A 330 8.83 -23.68 -21.85
CA LEU A 330 7.40 -23.45 -21.96
C LEU A 330 6.80 -24.11 -23.20
N ARG A 331 5.67 -24.79 -22.98
CA ARG A 331 4.87 -25.33 -24.08
C ARG A 331 4.27 -24.16 -24.89
N PRO A 332 4.05 -24.34 -26.20
CA PRO A 332 3.37 -23.32 -27.00
C PRO A 332 2.00 -23.02 -26.38
N VAL A 333 1.63 -21.74 -26.39
CA VAL A 333 0.36 -21.27 -25.83
C VAL A 333 -0.79 -21.99 -26.55
N LYS A 334 -1.61 -22.71 -25.79
CA LYS A 334 -2.77 -23.42 -26.33
C LYS A 334 -3.98 -22.48 -26.35
N GLY A 335 -4.44 -22.14 -27.55
CA GLY A 335 -5.56 -21.20 -27.74
C GLY A 335 -5.13 -19.74 -27.64
N GLY A 336 -6.10 -18.83 -27.75
CA GLY A 336 -5.88 -17.38 -27.55
C GLY A 336 -6.37 -16.92 -26.18
N ALA A 337 -6.23 -15.62 -25.90
CA ALA A 337 -6.77 -14.98 -24.69
C ALA A 337 -8.31 -15.18 -24.56
N ILE A 338 -8.97 -15.35 -25.70
CA ILE A 338 -10.40 -15.65 -25.77
C ILE A 338 -10.56 -17.11 -26.17
N THR A 339 -11.22 -17.89 -25.31
CA THR A 339 -11.57 -19.27 -25.61
C THR A 339 -12.83 -19.32 -26.46
N LYS A 340 -12.76 -20.02 -27.60
CA LYS A 340 -13.95 -20.25 -28.44
C LYS A 340 -14.94 -21.12 -27.67
N ARG A 341 -16.12 -20.57 -27.37
CA ARG A 341 -17.21 -21.33 -26.73
C ARG A 341 -17.74 -22.35 -27.75
N THR A 342 -17.49 -23.63 -27.51
CA THR A 342 -17.84 -24.72 -28.44
C THR A 342 -19.34 -25.00 -28.43
N VAL A 343 -19.95 -25.17 -27.27
CA VAL A 343 -21.38 -25.43 -27.11
C VAL A 343 -22.00 -24.36 -26.24
N VAL A 344 -22.63 -23.37 -26.88
CA VAL A 344 -23.29 -22.26 -26.17
C VAL A 344 -24.71 -22.60 -25.71
N GLN A 345 -25.39 -23.49 -26.43
CA GLN A 345 -26.75 -23.92 -26.14
C GLN A 345 -26.89 -25.41 -26.45
N LYS A 346 -27.41 -26.18 -25.50
CA LYS A 346 -27.74 -27.59 -25.71
C LYS A 346 -28.96 -27.68 -26.61
N LYS A 347 -28.79 -28.23 -27.80
CA LYS A 347 -29.88 -28.50 -28.74
C LYS A 347 -30.46 -29.89 -28.46
N ASN A 348 -31.77 -29.99 -28.26
CA ASN A 348 -32.44 -31.27 -27.98
C ASN A 348 -32.45 -32.16 -29.24
N PRO A 349 -31.86 -33.37 -29.20
CA PRO A 349 -31.83 -34.27 -30.36
C PRO A 349 -33.22 -34.73 -30.82
N LEU A 350 -34.16 -34.95 -29.88
CA LEU A 350 -35.50 -35.43 -30.23
C LEU A 350 -36.29 -34.43 -31.08
N ASN A 351 -36.01 -33.13 -30.89
CA ASN A 351 -36.67 -32.06 -31.63
C ASN A 351 -35.79 -31.51 -32.77
N ASN A 352 -34.51 -31.84 -32.82
CA ASN A 352 -33.56 -31.35 -33.81
C ASN A 352 -32.87 -32.51 -34.53
N LYS A 353 -33.40 -32.86 -35.72
CA LYS A 353 -32.94 -33.99 -36.53
C LYS A 353 -31.45 -33.94 -36.88
N GLN A 354 -30.87 -32.75 -37.10
CA GLN A 354 -29.43 -32.61 -37.38
C GLN A 354 -28.56 -33.01 -36.19
N VAL A 355 -29.00 -32.72 -34.97
CA VAL A 355 -28.30 -33.11 -33.75
C VAL A 355 -28.51 -34.58 -33.44
N LEU A 356 -29.73 -35.11 -33.68
CA LEU A 356 -30.00 -36.55 -33.59
C LEU A 356 -29.09 -37.36 -34.50
N LEU A 357 -28.96 -36.95 -35.76
CA LEU A 357 -28.12 -37.64 -36.74
C LEU A 357 -26.63 -37.52 -36.42
N ARG A 358 -26.20 -36.39 -35.83
CA ARG A 358 -24.82 -36.23 -35.35
C ARG A 358 -24.49 -37.20 -34.20
N LEU A 359 -25.46 -37.47 -33.32
CA LEU A 359 -25.26 -38.33 -32.14
C LEU A 359 -25.50 -39.81 -32.45
N ASN A 360 -26.53 -40.13 -33.23
CA ASN A 360 -26.92 -41.48 -33.56
C ASN A 360 -27.16 -41.61 -35.09
N PRO A 361 -26.19 -42.16 -35.84
CA PRO A 361 -26.34 -42.34 -37.29
C PRO A 361 -27.42 -43.38 -37.64
N TYR A 362 -27.70 -44.35 -36.75
CA TYR A 362 -28.72 -45.38 -36.96
C TYR A 362 -30.15 -44.80 -36.99
N ALA A 363 -30.37 -43.61 -36.43
CA ALA A 363 -31.66 -42.92 -36.50
C ALA A 363 -32.14 -42.70 -37.96
N LYS A 364 -31.20 -42.59 -38.92
CA LYS A 364 -31.53 -42.53 -40.35
C LYS A 364 -32.16 -43.83 -40.85
N ALA A 365 -31.55 -44.97 -40.53
CA ALA A 365 -32.05 -46.30 -40.90
C ALA A 365 -33.35 -46.64 -40.16
N TYR A 366 -33.43 -46.34 -38.86
CA TYR A 366 -34.62 -46.55 -38.04
C TYR A 366 -35.87 -45.85 -38.60
N SER A 367 -35.70 -44.59 -39.02
CA SER A 367 -36.78 -43.83 -39.67
C SER A 367 -37.10 -44.37 -41.07
N ALA A 368 -36.11 -44.81 -41.84
CA ALA A 368 -36.31 -45.32 -43.20
C ALA A 368 -37.03 -46.68 -43.20
N GLN A 369 -36.71 -47.54 -42.23
CA GLN A 369 -37.29 -48.87 -42.07
C GLN A 369 -38.59 -48.88 -41.26
N GLY A 370 -39.04 -47.74 -40.74
CA GLY A 370 -40.30 -47.63 -39.99
C GLY A 370 -40.32 -48.46 -38.71
N LEU A 371 -39.17 -48.70 -38.08
CA LEU A 371 -39.02 -49.65 -36.98
C LEU A 371 -39.85 -49.32 -35.73
N GLY A 372 -40.30 -48.07 -35.57
CA GLY A 372 -41.21 -47.66 -34.50
C GLY A 372 -42.66 -48.12 -34.66
N HIS A 373 -43.03 -48.68 -35.82
CA HIS A 373 -44.39 -49.15 -36.13
C HIS A 373 -44.44 -50.64 -36.47
N VAL A 374 -43.40 -51.39 -36.11
CA VAL A 374 -43.39 -52.85 -36.29
C VAL A 374 -44.50 -53.44 -35.42
N LYS A 375 -45.47 -54.10 -36.06
CA LYS A 375 -46.55 -54.79 -35.35
C LYS A 375 -45.95 -55.98 -34.60
N ALA A 376 -46.34 -56.13 -33.33
CA ALA A 376 -46.00 -57.34 -32.60
C ALA A 376 -46.86 -58.48 -33.12
N ASP A 377 -46.21 -59.58 -33.49
CA ASP A 377 -46.88 -60.82 -33.87
C ASP A 377 -47.34 -61.53 -32.59
N GLY A 378 -48.42 -61.04 -32.00
CA GLY A 378 -48.95 -61.52 -30.73
C GLY A 378 -50.24 -62.30 -30.93
N GLU A 379 -50.14 -63.62 -31.02
CA GLU A 379 -51.26 -64.50 -30.72
C GLU A 379 -51.57 -64.37 -29.21
N LYS A 380 -52.83 -64.11 -28.84
CA LYS A 380 -53.21 -63.96 -27.42
C LYS A 380 -53.07 -65.31 -26.74
N THR A 381 -51.95 -65.53 -26.04
CA THR A 381 -51.80 -66.68 -25.14
C THR A 381 -52.90 -66.64 -24.09
N LYS A 382 -53.74 -67.68 -24.04
CA LYS A 382 -54.80 -67.78 -23.03
C LYS A 382 -54.16 -67.83 -21.65
N LYS A 383 -54.65 -66.98 -20.74
CA LYS A 383 -54.21 -66.97 -19.34
C LYS A 383 -54.60 -68.30 -18.70
N ASP A 384 -53.70 -68.86 -17.89
CA ASP A 384 -53.93 -70.10 -17.16
C ASP A 384 -55.10 -69.93 -16.16
N ALA A 385 -55.92 -70.96 -15.98
CA ALA A 385 -57.15 -70.88 -15.18
C ALA A 385 -56.84 -70.57 -13.70
N ALA A 386 -55.72 -71.09 -13.19
CA ALA A 386 -55.23 -70.80 -11.84
C ALA A 386 -54.81 -69.33 -11.64
N PHE A 387 -54.41 -68.64 -12.72
CA PHE A 387 -54.07 -67.21 -12.67
C PHE A 387 -55.32 -66.35 -12.54
N GLY A 388 -56.46 -66.76 -13.14
CA GLY A 388 -57.72 -66.04 -12.99
C GLY A 388 -58.27 -66.12 -11.56
N THR A 389 -58.19 -67.30 -10.95
CA THR A 389 -58.73 -67.55 -9.59
C THR A 389 -57.87 -66.91 -8.51
N THR A 390 -56.54 -66.96 -8.62
CA THR A 390 -55.63 -66.30 -7.65
C THR A 390 -55.57 -64.78 -7.81
N LEU A 391 -55.97 -64.22 -8.97
CA LEU A 391 -56.05 -62.77 -9.18
C LEU A 391 -57.22 -62.11 -8.41
N ILE A 392 -58.28 -62.86 -8.11
CA ILE A 392 -59.51 -62.35 -7.50
C ILE A 392 -59.57 -62.65 -5.99
N GLU A 393 -58.79 -63.62 -5.49
CA GLU A 393 -58.58 -63.82 -4.05
C GLU A 393 -57.55 -62.83 -3.50
N ASN A 394 -57.96 -61.57 -3.38
CA ASN A 394 -57.67 -60.63 -2.28
C ASN A 394 -58.48 -59.34 -2.46
#